data_AF-A0A7Y3TC48-F1
#
_entry.id   AF-A0A7Y3TC48-F1
#
_cell.length_a   1.000
_cell.length_b   1.000
_cell.length_c   1.000
_cell.angle_alpha   90.00
_cell.angle_beta   90.00
_cell.angle_gamma   90.00
#
_symmetry.space_group_name_H-M   'P 1'
#
loop_
_entity.id
_entity.type
_entity.pdbx_description
1 polymer ?
#
loop_
_entity_poly.entity_id
_entity_poly.type
_entity_poly.pdbx_seq_one_letter_code
_entity_poly.pdbx_strand_id
1 'polypeptide(L)' 'MSSSTPLDTTQLFKSIFMGREDVFAVRWEKSGKSGYTPAYQYDPYHYRVHKMNGGTFQNYPHKTYLPFNENEIQKHLEGI' A
#
# COMPACT_ATOMS: atom_id res chain seq x y z
N MET A 1 1.35 13.45 -29.91
CA MET A 1 0.86 12.86 -28.65
C MET A 1 2.00 12.08 -28.06
N SER A 2 2.74 12.66 -27.12
CA SER A 2 3.91 12.02 -26.53
C SER A 2 3.44 10.96 -25.55
N SER A 3 3.41 9.71 -25.99
CA SER A 3 3.35 8.57 -25.08
C SER A 3 4.71 8.47 -24.39
N SER A 4 4.82 9.08 -23.21
CA SER A 4 5.93 8.83 -22.28
C SER A 4 6.04 7.32 -22.08
N THR A 5 7.22 6.77 -22.34
CA THR A 5 7.50 5.36 -22.06
C THR A 5 7.32 5.10 -20.55
N PRO A 6 6.77 3.94 -20.13
CA PRO A 6 6.44 3.65 -18.72
C PRO A 6 7.61 3.85 -17.73
N LEU A 7 8.84 3.67 -18.23
CA LEU A 7 10.08 3.85 -17.45
C LEU A 7 10.30 5.31 -17.02
N ASP A 8 10.00 6.28 -17.88
CA ASP A 8 10.24 7.71 -17.63
C ASP A 8 9.26 8.26 -16.57
N THR A 9 7.98 7.89 -16.69
CA THR A 9 6.94 8.30 -15.75
C THR A 9 7.16 7.72 -14.34
N THR A 10 7.61 6.47 -14.25
CA THR A 10 7.90 5.82 -12.96
C THR A 10 9.08 6.48 -12.24
N GLN A 11 10.16 6.78 -12.97
CA GLN A 11 11.32 7.48 -12.41
C GLN A 11 10.98 8.91 -11.98
N LEU A 12 10.18 9.63 -12.78
CA LEU A 12 9.67 10.95 -12.41
C LEU A 12 8.80 10.89 -11.15
N PHE A 13 7.94 9.88 -11.01
CA PHE A 13 7.14 9.70 -9.80
C PHE A 13 8.04 9.49 -8.57
N LYS A 14 9.02 8.58 -8.65
CA LYS A 14 9.95 8.33 -7.55
C LYS A 14 10.73 9.60 -7.16
N SER A 15 11.15 10.42 -8.12
CA SER A 15 11.93 11.63 -7.84
C SER A 15 11.11 12.74 -7.20
N ILE A 16 9.81 12.82 -7.48
CA ILE A 16 8.92 13.82 -6.88
C ILE A 16 8.43 13.37 -5.50
N PHE A 17 8.13 12.08 -5.33
CA PHE A 17 7.68 11.52 -4.06
C PHE A 17 8.87 11.01 -3.23
N MET A 18 9.72 11.95 -2.76
CA MET A 18 10.83 11.68 -1.84
C MET A 18 10.33 11.42 -0.41
N GLY A 19 9.55 10.35 -0.25
CA GLY A 19 8.95 9.93 1.02
C GLY A 19 9.57 8.65 1.58
N ARG A 20 8.76 7.88 2.32
CA ARG A 20 9.13 6.55 2.79
C ARG A 20 9.13 5.55 1.63
N GLU A 21 10.24 4.86 1.41
CA GLU A 21 10.35 3.78 0.41
C GLU A 21 9.93 2.41 0.97
N ASP A 22 9.91 2.28 2.29
CA ASP A 22 9.56 1.04 2.97
C ASP A 22 8.04 0.80 3.05
N VAL A 23 7.23 1.80 2.70
CA VAL A 23 5.76 1.68 2.71
C VAL A 23 5.07 2.68 1.79
N PHE A 24 3.92 2.29 1.23
CA PHE A 24 3.01 3.20 0.53
C PHE A 24 1.61 3.24 1.16
N ALA A 25 0.83 4.25 0.82
CA ALA A 25 -0.53 4.44 1.34
C ALA A 25 -1.57 3.75 0.45
N VAL A 26 -2.46 2.97 1.06
CA VAL A 26 -3.62 2.35 0.41
C VAL A 26 -4.87 3.11 0.84
N ARG A 27 -5.67 3.53 -0.15
CA ARG A 27 -6.99 4.13 0.09
C ARG A 27 -7.95 3.03 0.53
N TRP A 28 -8.69 3.27 1.61
CA TRP A 28 -9.81 2.40 1.99
C TRP A 28 -11.09 3.22 2.02
N GLU A 29 -12.20 2.55 1.74
CA GLU A 29 -13.53 3.12 1.83
C GLU A 29 -14.47 2.08 2.44
N LYS A 30 -15.21 2.49 3.47
CA LYS A 30 -16.14 1.63 4.20
C LYS A 30 -17.26 2.45 4.79
N SER A 31 -18.51 2.08 4.47
CA SER A 31 -19.72 2.67 5.06
C SER A 31 -19.75 4.20 4.97
N GLY A 32 -19.43 4.76 3.79
CA GLY A 32 -19.40 6.20 3.54
C GLY A 32 -18.22 6.95 4.17
N LYS A 33 -17.33 6.27 4.89
CA LYS A 33 -16.05 6.81 5.37
C LYS A 33 -14.94 6.36 4.43
N SER A 34 -13.96 7.23 4.22
CA SER A 34 -12.75 6.88 3.48
C SER A 34 -11.52 7.44 4.18
N GLY A 35 -10.36 6.90 3.83
CA GLY A 35 -9.08 7.35 4.35
C GLY A 35 -7.93 6.59 3.71
N TYR A 36 -6.74 6.80 4.27
CA TYR A 36 -5.52 6.13 3.85
C TYR A 36 -4.91 5.36 5.02
N THR A 37 -4.36 4.19 4.73
CA THR A 37 -3.60 3.37 5.69
C THR A 37 -2.30 2.93 5.03
N PRO A 38 -1.22 2.71 5.79
CA PRO A 38 -0.04 2.05 5.24
C PRO A 38 -0.41 0.67 4.67
N ALA A 39 0.25 0.28 3.59
CA ALA A 39 0.18 -1.06 3.02
C ALA A 39 0.91 -2.06 3.92
N TYR A 40 0.26 -3.19 4.23
CA TYR A 40 0.84 -4.23 5.07
C TYR A 40 0.76 -5.60 4.40
N GLN A 41 1.82 -6.38 4.57
CA GLN A 41 1.83 -7.81 4.33
C GLN A 41 1.57 -8.55 5.63
N TYR A 42 0.65 -9.50 5.61
CA TYR A 42 0.33 -10.35 6.75
C TYR A 42 -0.41 -11.62 6.31
N ASP A 43 -0.43 -12.63 7.18
CA ASP A 43 -1.24 -13.83 7.00
C ASP A 43 -2.71 -13.57 7.45
N PRO A 44 -3.70 -13.67 6.55
CA PRO A 44 -5.11 -13.42 6.88
C PRO A 44 -5.70 -14.43 7.89
N TYR A 45 -5.27 -15.68 7.86
CA TYR A 45 -5.74 -16.72 8.78
C TYR A 45 -5.19 -16.48 10.18
N HIS A 46 -3.91 -16.14 10.28
CA HIS A 46 -3.28 -15.82 11.56
C HIS A 46 -3.89 -14.55 12.18
N TYR A 47 -4.13 -13.51 11.37
CA TYR A 47 -4.82 -12.31 11.83
C TYR A 47 -6.26 -12.61 12.27
N ARG A 48 -6.97 -13.51 11.58
CA ARG A 48 -8.33 -13.91 11.98
C ARG A 48 -8.34 -14.55 13.37
N VAL A 49 -7.41 -15.44 13.68
CA VAL A 49 -7.27 -16.04 15.02
C VAL A 49 -6.97 -14.97 16.07
N HIS A 50 -6.02 -14.07 15.81
CA HIS A 50 -5.70 -12.94 16.70
C HIS A 50 -6.92 -12.07 17.00
N LYS A 51 -7.71 -11.76 15.96
CA LYS A 51 -8.93 -10.97 16.09
C LYS A 51 -10.02 -11.69 16.89
N MET A 52 -10.18 -13.01 16.71
CA MET A 52 -11.12 -13.81 17.50
C MET A 52 -10.75 -13.82 18.99
N ASN A 53 -9.47 -13.71 19.32
CA ASN A 53 -8.96 -13.58 20.69
C ASN A 53 -9.04 -12.15 21.24
N GLY A 54 -9.80 -11.25 20.60
CA GLY A 54 -9.98 -9.86 21.04
C GLY A 54 -8.91 -8.88 20.54
N GLY A 55 -7.98 -9.34 19.71
CA GLY A 55 -6.97 -8.48 19.08
C GLY A 55 -7.52 -7.53 18.03
N THR A 56 -6.77 -6.47 17.74
CA THR A 56 -7.05 -5.52 16.65
C THR A 56 -5.94 -5.56 15.61
N PHE A 57 -6.16 -5.00 14.42
CA PHE A 57 -5.06 -4.89 13.45
C PHE A 57 -3.93 -4.00 13.97
N GLN A 58 -4.23 -3.02 14.83
CA GLN A 58 -3.22 -2.11 15.39
C GLN A 58 -2.21 -2.85 16.27
N ASN A 59 -2.67 -3.73 17.16
CA ASN A 59 -1.83 -4.50 18.08
C ASN A 59 -1.39 -5.87 17.54
N TYR A 60 -1.64 -6.15 16.27
CA TYR A 60 -1.23 -7.39 15.63
C TYR A 60 0.29 -7.37 15.32
N PRO A 61 1.09 -8.29 15.86
CA PRO A 61 2.56 -8.22 15.76
C PRO A 61 3.11 -8.78 14.43
N HIS A 62 2.38 -9.65 13.73
CA HIS A 62 2.87 -10.34 12.52
C HIS A 62 2.42 -9.64 11.24
N LYS A 63 2.67 -8.33 11.17
CA LYS A 63 2.47 -7.51 9.96
C LYS A 63 3.77 -6.78 9.65
N THR A 64 4.11 -6.70 8.37
CA THR A 64 5.24 -5.93 7.87
C THR A 64 4.75 -4.92 6.85
N TYR A 65 5.47 -3.82 6.69
CA TYR A 65 5.15 -2.87 5.62
C TYR A 65 5.42 -3.49 4.26
N LEU A 66 4.55 -3.19 3.29
CA LEU A 66 4.81 -3.53 1.89
C LEU A 66 5.65 -2.42 1.26
N PRO A 67 6.87 -2.72 0.78
CA PRO A 67 7.75 -1.71 0.23
C PRO A 67 7.17 -1.10 -1.03
N PHE A 68 7.46 0.18 -1.23
CA PHE A 68 7.06 0.92 -2.41
C PHE A 68 7.98 0.55 -3.58
N ASN A 69 7.52 -0.32 -4.48
CA ASN A 69 8.30 -0.81 -5.62
C ASN A 69 7.68 -0.39 -6.97
N GLU A 70 8.39 -0.66 -8.07
CA GLU A 70 7.97 -0.23 -9.42
C GLU A 70 6.63 -0.82 -9.85
N ASN A 71 6.36 -2.07 -9.48
CA ASN A 71 5.09 -2.72 -9.82
C ASN A 71 3.92 -2.02 -9.12
N GLU A 72 4.08 -1.61 -7.87
CA GLU A 72 3.03 -0.88 -7.14
C GLU A 72 2.85 0.54 -7.68
N ILE A 73 3.93 1.21 -8.14
CA ILE A 73 3.83 2.50 -8.84
C ILE A 73 3.04 2.34 -10.12
N GLN A 74 3.35 1.31 -10.92
CA GLN A 74 2.67 1.07 -12.18
C GLN A 74 1.17 0.81 -11.96
N LYS A 75 0.81 -0.05 -11.00
CA LYS A 75 -0.60 -0.29 -10.64
C LYS A 75 -1.31 1.00 -10.23
N HIS A 76 -0.64 1.84 -9.43
CA HIS A 76 -1.20 3.11 -9.01
C HIS A 76 -1.46 4.06 -10.20
N LEU A 77 -0.51 4.14 -11.14
CA LEU A 77 -0.64 4.93 -12.36
C LEU A 77 -1.73 4.39 -13.30
N GLU A 78 -1.95 3.07 -13.31
CA GLU A 78 -2.99 2.39 -14.09
C GLU A 78 -4.37 2.42 -13.41
N GLY A 79 -4.44 2.78 -12.12
CA GLY A 79 -5.67 2.81 -11.34
C GLY A 79 -6.20 1.43 -10.92
N ILE A 80 -5.31 0.44 -10.81
CA ILE A 80 -5.59 -0.96 -10.46
C ILE A 80 -5.46 -1.20 -8.96
#